data_AF-A0A6D2I7B1-F1
#
_entry.id   AF-A0A6D2I7B1-F1
#
_cell.length_a   1.000
_cell.length_b   1.000
_cell.length_c   1.000
_cell.angle_alpha   90.00
_cell.angle_beta   90.00
_cell.angle_gamma   90.00
#
_symmetry.space_group_name_H-M   'P 1'
#
loop_
_entity.id
_entity.type
_entity.pdbx_description
1 polymer ?
#
loop_
_entity_poly.entity_id
_entity_poly.type
_entity_poly.pdbx_seq_one_letter_code
_entity_poly.pdbx_strand_id
1 'polypeptide(L)'
;MDQSIDLESGTIPELNKPAPGTWRFPKNPALCCIYRVPNCMRQVNPEAYTPQTVLIGPLHHSLKSKALKSRGDVTDTKSMDYLNMERHKKMYLAEFAKRMGGGEKTIDGFRRTIEDNEEMIRESYSE
;
A
#
# COMPACT_ATOMS: atom_id res chain seq x y z
N MET A 1 -8.28 -23.32 -31.58
CA MET A 1 -9.27 -22.71 -30.67
C MET A 1 -8.47 -21.92 -29.66
N ASP A 2 -8.16 -20.68 -30.04
CA ASP A 2 -7.38 -19.76 -29.24
C ASP A 2 -8.39 -18.97 -28.39
N GLN A 3 -8.54 -19.33 -27.12
CA GLN A 3 -9.35 -18.55 -26.19
C GLN A 3 -8.52 -17.34 -25.78
N SER A 4 -8.60 -16.27 -26.57
CA SER A 4 -8.19 -14.94 -26.13
C SER A 4 -9.04 -14.59 -24.92
N ILE A 5 -8.42 -14.65 -23.74
CA ILE A 5 -9.05 -14.22 -22.49
C ILE A 5 -9.16 -12.71 -22.62
N ASP A 6 -10.38 -12.25 -22.90
CA ASP A 6 -10.66 -10.84 -23.14
C ASP A 6 -10.49 -10.08 -21.81
N LEU A 7 -9.30 -9.54 -21.58
CA LEU A 7 -8.90 -8.87 -20.34
C LEU A 7 -9.61 -7.51 -20.16
N GLU A 8 -10.31 -7.05 -21.20
CA GLU A 8 -10.86 -5.69 -21.32
C GLU A 8 -12.40 -5.61 -21.40
N SER A 9 -13.15 -6.67 -21.10
CA SER A 9 -14.62 -6.56 -21.08
C SER A 9 -15.17 -5.80 -19.85
N GLY A 10 -14.29 -5.16 -19.06
CA GLY A 10 -14.68 -4.20 -18.04
C GLY A 10 -15.01 -2.87 -18.70
N THR A 11 -16.25 -2.73 -19.17
CA THR A 11 -16.78 -1.49 -19.73
C THR A 11 -16.36 -0.30 -18.84
N ILE A 12 -15.67 0.67 -19.45
CA ILE A 12 -15.19 1.93 -18.86
C ILE A 12 -16.21 2.66 -17.93
N PRO A 13 -17.55 2.53 -18.05
CA PRO A 13 -18.50 3.18 -17.14
C PRO A 13 -18.45 2.72 -15.67
N GLU A 14 -17.91 1.53 -15.36
CA GLU A 14 -17.86 1.01 -13.98
C GLU A 14 -16.71 1.61 -13.15
N LEU A 15 -15.66 2.16 -13.79
CA LEU A 15 -14.51 2.74 -13.08
C LEU A 15 -14.86 4.06 -12.37
N ASN A 16 -15.84 4.79 -12.89
CA ASN A 16 -16.23 6.12 -12.41
C ASN A 16 -17.34 6.12 -11.35
N LYS A 17 -17.84 4.95 -10.93
CA LYS A 17 -18.82 4.89 -9.84
C LYS A 17 -18.10 5.11 -8.50
N PRO A 18 -18.41 6.19 -7.74
CA PRO A 18 -17.86 6.35 -6.41
C PRO A 18 -18.42 5.24 -5.52
N ALA A 19 -17.56 4.36 -5.04
CA ALA A 19 -17.93 3.38 -4.02
C ALA A 19 -18.14 4.09 -2.67
N PRO A 20 -18.99 3.55 -1.78
CA PRO A 20 -19.08 4.06 -0.41
C PRO A 20 -17.69 4.04 0.25
N GLY A 21 -17.23 5.19 0.76
CA GLY A 21 -15.87 5.34 1.31
C GLY A 21 -14.78 5.74 0.31
N THR A 22 -15.15 6.19 -0.90
CA THR A 22 -14.17 6.75 -1.86
C THR A 22 -13.58 8.04 -1.31
N TRP A 23 -12.26 8.02 -1.04
CA TRP A 23 -11.48 9.19 -0.64
C TRP A 23 -11.71 10.34 -1.62
N ARG A 24 -11.91 11.57 -1.11
CA ARG A 24 -11.98 12.76 -1.97
C ARG A 24 -10.72 12.75 -2.85
N PHE A 25 -10.93 12.78 -4.16
CA PHE A 25 -9.85 12.76 -5.14
C PHE A 25 -8.77 13.76 -4.72
N PRO A 26 -7.48 13.39 -4.77
CA PRO A 26 -6.43 14.34 -4.41
C PRO A 26 -6.53 15.56 -5.32
N LYS A 27 -6.04 16.70 -4.81
CA LYS A 27 -6.12 18.01 -5.50
C LYS A 27 -5.67 17.96 -6.97
N ASN A 28 -4.78 17.02 -7.30
CA ASN A 28 -4.41 16.69 -8.67
C ASN A 28 -4.85 15.25 -9.06
N PRO A 29 -5.97 15.08 -9.78
CA PRO A 29 -6.44 13.75 -10.19
C PRO A 29 -5.49 13.05 -11.19
N ALA A 30 -4.62 13.78 -11.89
CA ALA A 30 -3.62 13.18 -12.77
C ALA A 30 -2.48 12.50 -12.00
N LEU A 31 -2.32 12.81 -10.70
CA LEU A 31 -1.32 12.19 -9.82
C LEU A 31 -1.90 11.07 -8.93
N CYS A 32 -3.23 10.91 -8.90
CA CYS A 32 -3.88 9.83 -8.15
C CYS A 32 -3.89 8.52 -8.92
N CYS A 33 -3.09 7.54 -8.49
CA CYS A 33 -3.07 6.23 -9.12
C CYS A 33 -3.44 5.12 -8.13
N ILE A 34 -4.74 4.88 -7.92
CA ILE A 34 -5.20 3.65 -7.25
C ILE A 34 -5.33 2.56 -8.30
N TYR A 35 -4.30 1.73 -8.43
CA TYR A 35 -4.33 0.58 -9.33
C TYR A 35 -5.29 -0.48 -8.79
N ARG A 36 -6.33 -0.81 -9.57
CA ARG A 36 -7.27 -1.89 -9.26
C ARG A 36 -6.87 -3.15 -10.01
N VAL A 37 -6.75 -4.26 -9.28
CA VAL A 37 -6.51 -5.57 -9.89
C VAL A 37 -7.71 -5.96 -10.77
N PRO A 38 -7.52 -6.42 -12.01
CA PRO A 38 -8.60 -6.90 -12.86
C PRO A 38 -9.45 -7.98 -12.18
N ASN A 39 -10.76 -7.98 -12.46
CA ASN A 39 -11.70 -8.92 -11.82
C ASN A 39 -11.40 -10.38 -12.18
N CYS A 40 -10.96 -10.64 -13.41
CA CYS A 40 -10.56 -11.98 -13.85
C CYS A 40 -9.43 -12.55 -12.97
N MET A 41 -8.42 -11.74 -12.63
CA MET A 41 -7.33 -12.16 -11.75
C MET A 41 -7.83 -12.42 -10.32
N ARG A 42 -8.71 -11.55 -9.80
CA ARG A 42 -9.31 -11.73 -8.47
C ARG A 42 -10.17 -12.98 -8.36
N GLN A 43 -10.87 -13.36 -9.42
CA GLN A 43 -11.70 -14.58 -9.44
C GLN A 43 -10.86 -15.87 -9.40
N VAL A 44 -9.68 -15.86 -10.03
CA VAL A 44 -8.78 -17.03 -10.05
C VAL A 44 -8.22 -17.33 -8.65
N ASN A 45 -7.83 -16.30 -7.89
CA ASN A 45 -7.37 -16.46 -6.52
C ASN A 45 -7.79 -15.27 -5.64
N PRO A 46 -8.99 -15.31 -5.04
CA PRO A 46 -9.50 -14.21 -4.21
C PRO A 46 -8.62 -13.91 -2.99
N GLU A 47 -8.02 -14.94 -2.39
CA GLU A 47 -7.21 -14.81 -1.18
C GLU A 47 -5.91 -14.04 -1.44
N ALA A 48 -5.30 -14.19 -2.62
CA ALA A 48 -4.10 -13.44 -2.98
C ALA A 48 -4.30 -11.93 -3.07
N TYR A 49 -5.55 -11.47 -3.27
CA TYR A 49 -5.90 -10.05 -3.41
C TYR A 49 -6.72 -9.51 -2.24
N THR A 50 -6.97 -10.33 -1.22
CA THR A 50 -7.68 -9.93 0.01
C THR A 50 -6.66 -9.73 1.13
N PRO A 51 -6.32 -8.47 1.49
CA PRO A 51 -5.31 -8.23 2.52
C PRO A 51 -5.81 -8.66 3.89
N GLN A 52 -4.98 -9.40 4.64
CA GLN A 52 -5.26 -9.79 6.03
C GLN A 52 -5.07 -8.61 7.00
N THR A 53 -4.07 -7.78 6.74
CA THR A 53 -3.76 -6.59 7.54
C THR A 53 -3.37 -5.44 6.61
N VAL A 54 -3.89 -4.23 6.88
CA VAL A 54 -3.55 -3.01 6.14
C VAL A 54 -3.00 -1.97 7.12
N LEU A 55 -1.81 -1.44 6.84
CA LEU A 55 -1.19 -0.37 7.63
C LEU A 55 -0.76 0.77 6.71
N ILE A 56 -1.64 1.76 6.60
CA ILE A 56 -1.44 3.01 5.88
C ILE A 56 -0.82 4.03 6.85
N GLY A 57 0.34 4.57 6.51
CA GLY A 57 1.21 5.34 7.41
C GLY A 57 0.47 6.39 8.25
N PRO A 58 -0.16 7.40 7.62
CA PRO A 58 -0.88 8.45 8.35
C PRO A 58 -2.04 7.91 9.22
N LEU A 59 -2.82 6.97 8.66
CA LEU A 59 -4.02 6.45 9.32
C LEU A 59 -3.72 5.56 10.53
N HIS A 60 -2.55 4.91 10.56
CA HIS A 60 -2.17 3.95 11.60
C HIS A 60 -1.03 4.46 12.49
N HIS A 61 -0.70 5.75 12.42
CA HIS A 61 0.42 6.32 13.18
C HIS A 61 0.23 6.16 14.70
N SER A 62 -0.99 6.33 15.20
CA SER A 62 -1.31 6.16 16.63
C SER A 62 -1.04 4.74 17.13
N LEU A 63 -1.26 3.74 16.27
CA LEU A 63 -1.06 2.32 16.58
C LEU A 63 0.42 2.01 16.88
N LYS A 64 1.37 2.73 16.27
CA LYS A 64 2.81 2.59 16.56
C LYS A 64 3.12 2.79 18.04
N SER A 65 2.59 3.88 18.60
CA SER A 65 2.83 4.25 20.01
C SER A 65 2.22 3.23 20.97
N LYS A 66 1.03 2.72 20.64
CA LYS A 66 0.35 1.68 21.40
C LYS A 66 1.16 0.38 21.34
N ALA A 67 1.59 0.00 20.14
CA ALA A 67 2.31 -1.24 19.92
C ALA A 67 3.65 -1.31 20.64
N LEU A 68 4.36 -0.18 20.72
CA LEU A 68 5.62 -0.10 21.45
C LEU A 68 5.43 -0.22 22.97
N LYS A 69 4.31 0.29 23.50
CA LYS A 69 3.98 0.23 24.94
C LYS A 69 3.45 -1.14 25.36
N SER A 70 2.68 -1.81 24.50
CA SER A 70 2.10 -3.14 24.74
C SER A 70 3.08 -4.29 24.45
N ARG A 71 4.38 -4.03 24.42
CA ARG A 71 5.37 -5.01 23.97
C ARG A 71 5.49 -6.15 25.00
N GLY A 72 5.01 -7.34 24.63
CA GLY A 72 4.93 -8.51 25.52
C GLY A 72 3.51 -8.83 26.01
N ASP A 73 2.54 -7.97 25.73
CA ASP A 73 1.12 -8.26 25.95
C ASP A 73 0.54 -8.99 24.72
N VAL A 74 0.31 -10.30 24.88
CA VAL A 74 -0.21 -11.18 23.81
C VAL A 74 -1.70 -10.91 23.53
N THR A 75 -2.41 -10.21 24.42
CA THR A 75 -3.85 -9.97 24.26
C THR A 75 -4.16 -8.85 23.26
N ASP A 76 -3.20 -7.95 22.98
CA ASP A 76 -3.37 -6.87 22.00
C ASP A 76 -2.96 -7.33 20.59
N THR A 77 -3.83 -8.11 19.94
CA THR A 77 -3.60 -8.65 18.58
C THR A 77 -3.22 -7.56 17.58
N LYS A 78 -3.86 -6.39 17.63
CA LYS A 78 -3.59 -5.28 16.70
C LYS A 78 -2.20 -4.68 16.86
N SER A 79 -1.73 -4.57 18.11
CA SER A 79 -0.35 -4.16 18.42
C SER A 79 0.65 -5.18 17.85
N MET A 80 0.37 -6.47 18.06
CA MET A 80 1.22 -7.55 17.58
C MET A 80 1.30 -7.58 16.04
N ASP A 81 0.18 -7.42 15.35
CA ASP A 81 0.12 -7.32 13.88
C ASP A 81 0.95 -6.13 13.37
N TYR A 82 0.88 -4.98 14.04
CA TYR A 82 1.70 -3.82 13.70
C TYR A 82 3.20 -4.16 13.79
N LEU A 83 3.64 -4.77 14.88
CA LEU A 83 5.06 -5.14 15.10
C LEU A 83 5.54 -6.17 14.06
N ASN A 84 4.70 -7.16 13.75
CA ASN A 84 4.98 -8.16 12.72
C ASN A 84 5.15 -7.51 11.35
N MET A 85 4.22 -6.62 10.97
CA MET A 85 4.29 -5.88 9.71
C MET A 85 5.51 -4.96 9.65
N GLU A 86 5.86 -4.28 10.75
CA GLU A 86 7.08 -3.45 10.81
C GLU A 86 8.34 -4.29 10.59
N ARG A 87 8.40 -5.49 11.20
CA ARG A 87 9.50 -6.44 10.99
C ARG A 87 9.58 -6.87 9.53
N HIS A 88 8.45 -7.24 8.91
CA HIS A 88 8.42 -7.63 7.51
C HIS A 88 8.87 -6.50 6.58
N LYS A 89 8.40 -5.25 6.81
CA LYS A 89 8.84 -4.09 6.03
C LYS A 89 10.36 -3.90 6.08
N LYS A 90 10.98 -4.05 7.26
CA LYS A 90 12.44 -3.97 7.42
C LYS A 90 13.18 -5.09 6.67
N MET A 91 12.66 -6.31 6.72
CA MET A 91 13.23 -7.44 5.97
C MET A 91 13.15 -7.19 4.45
N TYR A 92 11.99 -6.77 3.95
CA TYR A 92 11.82 -6.43 2.53
C TYR A 92 12.76 -5.30 2.08
N LEU A 93 12.90 -4.25 2.88
CA LEU A 93 13.83 -3.16 2.59
C LEU A 93 15.28 -3.66 2.48
N ALA A 94 15.71 -4.52 3.41
CA ALA A 94 17.05 -5.09 3.39
C ALA A 94 17.29 -5.96 2.14
N GLU A 95 16.34 -6.83 1.80
CA GLU A 95 16.43 -7.67 0.60
C GLU A 95 16.38 -6.85 -0.70
N PHE A 96 15.55 -5.81 -0.74
CA PHE A 96 15.48 -4.89 -1.86
C PHE A 96 16.81 -4.13 -2.05
N ALA A 97 17.40 -3.62 -0.97
CA ALA A 97 18.69 -2.95 -1.01
C ALA A 97 19.82 -3.87 -1.54
N LYS A 98 19.79 -5.17 -1.17
CA LYS A 98 20.72 -6.17 -1.71
C LYS A 98 20.54 -6.37 -3.22
N ARG A 99 19.29 -6.45 -3.69
CA ARG A 99 18.97 -6.69 -5.11
C ARG A 99 19.39 -5.55 -6.02
N MET A 100 19.25 -4.30 -5.57
CA MET A 100 19.45 -3.12 -6.43
C MET A 100 20.91 -2.81 -6.76
N GLY A 101 21.90 -3.56 -6.24
CA GLY A 101 23.33 -3.41 -6.55
C GLY A 101 23.99 -2.12 -6.04
N GLY A 102 23.23 -1.02 -5.92
CA GLY A 102 23.66 0.28 -5.38
C GLY A 102 23.47 0.46 -3.87
N GLY A 103 22.98 -0.57 -3.17
CA GLY A 103 22.90 -0.65 -1.71
C GLY A 103 22.34 0.62 -1.05
N GLU A 104 23.10 1.16 -0.10
CA GLU A 104 22.74 2.34 0.69
C GLU A 104 22.53 3.61 -0.16
N LYS A 105 23.29 3.79 -1.25
CA LYS A 105 23.18 4.99 -2.10
C LYS A 105 21.85 5.05 -2.83
N THR A 106 21.34 3.91 -3.29
CA THR A 106 20.02 3.83 -3.94
C THR A 106 18.90 4.10 -2.94
N ILE A 107 18.99 3.53 -1.73
CA ILE A 107 18.02 3.79 -0.65
C ILE A 107 18.05 5.25 -0.22
N ASP A 108 19.24 5.85 -0.12
CA ASP A 108 19.42 7.27 0.18
C ASP A 108 18.82 8.16 -0.92
N GLY A 109 19.00 7.78 -2.19
CA GLY A 109 18.33 8.43 -3.31
C GLY A 109 16.80 8.44 -3.16
N PHE A 110 16.20 7.29 -2.83
CA PHE A 110 14.75 7.22 -2.57
C PHE A 110 14.33 8.08 -1.38
N ARG A 111 15.12 8.08 -0.29
CA ARG A 111 14.86 8.93 0.88
C ARG A 111 14.81 10.41 0.47
N ARG A 112 15.83 10.90 -0.24
CA ARG A 112 15.89 12.29 -0.70
C ARG A 112 14.71 12.63 -1.61
N THR A 113 14.36 11.75 -2.55
CA THR A 113 13.19 11.95 -3.40
C THR A 113 11.89 12.06 -2.59
N ILE A 114 11.73 11.28 -1.53
CA ILE A 114 10.55 11.38 -0.66
C ILE A 114 10.56 12.70 0.12
N GLU A 115 11.71 13.12 0.64
CA GLU A 115 11.87 14.39 1.38
C GLU A 115 11.58 15.59 0.46
N ASP A 116 12.17 15.61 -0.74
CA ASP A 116 11.99 16.68 -1.74
C ASP A 116 10.53 16.79 -2.21
N ASN A 117 9.78 15.69 -2.19
CA ASN A 117 8.38 15.63 -2.64
C ASN A 117 7.39 15.50 -1.47
N GLU A 118 7.81 15.75 -0.23
CA GLU A 118 6.99 15.47 0.96
C GLU A 118 5.63 16.17 0.91
N GLU A 119 5.60 17.46 0.53
CA GLU A 119 4.37 18.24 0.44
C GLU A 119 3.39 17.61 -0.55
N MET A 120 3.84 17.33 -1.78
CA MET A 120 3.02 16.70 -2.82
C MET A 120 2.51 15.31 -2.40
N ILE A 121 3.36 14.51 -1.75
CA ILE A 121 2.98 13.20 -1.24
C ILE A 121 1.90 13.36 -0.16
N ARG A 122 2.04 14.31 0.76
CA ARG A 122 1.06 14.57 1.82
C ARG A 122 -0.27 15.06 1.27
N GLU A 123 -0.27 15.89 0.23
CA GLU A 123 -1.49 16.31 -0.47
C GLU A 123 -2.26 15.13 -1.08
N SER A 124 -1.59 14.02 -1.38
CA SER A 124 -2.27 12.81 -1.86
C SER A 124 -3.13 12.12 -0.78
N TYR A 125 -2.93 12.48 0.49
CA TYR A 125 -3.68 11.96 1.64
C TYR A 125 -4.41 13.06 2.42
N SER A 126 -4.45 14.30 1.93
CA SER A 126 -5.16 15.39 2.59
C SER A 126 -6.67 15.27 2.35
N GLU A 127 -7.44 15.19 3.44
CA GLU A 127 -8.92 15.27 3.41
C GLU A 127 -9.42 16.71 3.38
#